data_AF-A0A925VX34-F1
#
_entry.id   AF-A0A925VX34-F1
#
_cell.length_a   1.000
_cell.length_b   1.000
_cell.length_c   1.000
_cell.angle_alpha   90.00
_cell.angle_beta   90.00
_cell.angle_gamma   90.00
#
_symmetry.space_group_name_H-M   'P 1'
#
loop_
_entity.id
_entity.type
_entity.pdbx_description
1 polymer ?
#
loop_
_entity_poly.entity_id
_entity_poly.type
_entity_poly.pdbx_seq_one_letter_code
_entity_poly.pdbx_strand_id
1 'polypeptide(L)'
;MKPTRFLPLVFRVSSMATLAALAFTTACSSDSVLAPDVAPTHGLVGGLVDALVPMKALTRDVALRPITRSFTFTRSGGRIEIPEAGLRVDIPSDAIPTNSLTITVTVLPGKSVAYDFQPHGTRFRKPLEFRQDLEGTSWDDSGFKGTLNGGYFKDKSQLNLLNGVALLDELFPILIKTHEARFNIHHFSGYMVSSGRSSRAAYDEDAF
;
A
#
# COMPACT_ATOMS: atom_id res chain seq x y z
N MET A 1 -3.08 -53.01 -13.21
CA MET A 1 -2.61 -52.94 -11.81
C MET A 1 -1.11 -53.21 -11.78
N LYS A 2 -0.29 -52.22 -11.41
CA LYS A 2 1.17 -52.34 -11.26
C LYS A 2 1.52 -51.86 -9.83
N PRO A 3 2.17 -52.67 -8.98
CA PRO A 3 2.62 -52.22 -7.68
C PRO A 3 4.04 -51.67 -7.79
N THR A 4 4.27 -50.43 -7.36
CA THR A 4 5.65 -49.89 -7.33
C THR A 4 5.92 -49.13 -6.03
N ARG A 5 6.42 -49.93 -5.08
CA ARG A 5 7.49 -49.71 -4.10
C ARG A 5 7.60 -48.33 -3.42
N PHE A 6 7.25 -48.36 -2.13
CA PHE A 6 7.68 -47.42 -1.09
C PHE A 6 9.20 -47.50 -0.86
N LEU A 7 9.85 -46.34 -0.74
CA LEU A 7 11.20 -46.18 -0.21
C LEU A 7 11.16 -45.17 0.94
N PRO A 8 11.61 -45.52 2.16
CA PRO A 8 11.74 -44.56 3.26
C PRO A 8 13.08 -43.82 3.14
N LEU A 9 13.05 -42.49 3.09
CA LEU A 9 14.26 -41.67 3.16
C LEU A 9 14.53 -41.28 4.62
N VAL A 10 15.71 -41.71 5.07
CA VAL A 10 16.25 -41.67 6.42
C VAL A 10 16.56 -40.22 6.85
N PHE A 11 16.09 -39.85 8.04
CA PHE A 11 16.51 -38.66 8.79
C PHE A 11 18.02 -38.68 9.06
N ARG A 12 18.72 -37.60 8.73
CA ARG A 12 20.04 -37.29 9.31
C ARG A 12 19.96 -35.99 10.08
N VAL A 13 20.01 -36.14 11.41
CA VAL A 13 20.27 -35.07 12.36
C VAL A 13 21.79 -34.96 12.50
N SER A 14 22.36 -33.82 12.15
CA SER A 14 23.76 -33.51 12.50
C SER A 14 23.79 -32.25 13.34
N SER A 15 23.85 -32.48 14.65
CA SER A 15 24.29 -31.50 15.64
C SER A 15 25.79 -31.25 15.47
N MET A 16 26.20 -30.00 15.28
CA MET A 16 27.55 -29.55 15.62
C MET A 16 27.43 -28.31 16.50
N ALA A 17 27.69 -28.52 17.78
CA ALA A 17 28.04 -27.47 18.73
C ALA A 17 29.48 -27.03 18.46
N THR A 18 29.74 -25.73 18.39
CA THR A 18 31.11 -25.20 18.51
C THR A 18 31.10 -23.98 19.43
N LEU A 19 31.82 -24.12 20.53
CA LEU A 19 32.21 -23.13 21.53
C LEU A 19 33.42 -22.34 21.02
N ALA A 20 33.47 -21.01 21.18
CA ALA A 20 34.67 -20.15 21.37
C ALA A 20 34.32 -18.70 21.03
N ALA A 21 34.91 -17.64 21.57
CA ALA A 21 35.59 -17.32 22.82
C ALA A 21 35.61 -15.78 22.84
N LEU A 22 35.46 -15.16 24.01
CA LEU A 22 35.49 -13.70 24.16
C LEU A 22 36.86 -13.10 23.79
N ALA A 23 36.85 -11.94 23.14
CA ALA A 23 37.92 -10.97 23.21
C ALA A 23 37.31 -9.58 23.40
N PHE A 24 37.42 -9.05 24.62
CA PHE A 24 37.21 -7.62 24.91
C PHE A 24 38.44 -6.85 24.42
N THR A 25 38.24 -5.89 23.52
CA THR A 25 39.21 -4.80 23.32
C THR A 25 38.48 -3.48 23.52
N THR A 26 38.81 -2.84 24.63
CA THR A 26 38.45 -1.46 24.95
C THR A 26 39.47 -0.55 24.27
N ALA A 27 39.04 0.25 23.30
CA ALA A 27 39.79 1.39 22.80
C ALA A 27 38.87 2.61 22.78
N CYS A 28 38.98 3.43 23.83
CA CYS A 28 38.50 4.80 23.84
C CYS A 28 39.46 5.64 22.99
N SER A 29 38.95 6.36 22.00
CA SER A 29 39.48 7.68 21.66
C SER A 29 38.32 8.52 21.12
N SER A 30 38.09 9.58 21.87
CA SER A 30 37.00 10.52 21.81
C SER A 30 37.30 11.56 20.73
N ASP A 31 36.46 11.61 19.70
CA ASP A 31 36.28 12.80 18.87
C ASP A 31 34.82 12.79 18.39
N SER A 32 33.93 13.17 19.31
CA SER A 32 32.55 13.49 18.96
C SER A 32 32.54 14.83 18.25
N VAL A 33 32.72 14.81 16.93
CA VAL A 33 32.25 15.90 16.08
C VAL A 33 30.75 15.99 16.32
N LEU A 34 30.34 16.97 17.11
CA LEU A 34 28.95 17.34 17.27
C LEU A 34 28.45 17.77 15.89
N ALA A 35 27.87 16.80 15.17
CA ALA A 35 26.96 17.12 14.08
C ALA A 35 25.87 18.03 14.67
N PRO A 36 25.47 19.10 13.97
CA PRO A 36 24.36 19.92 14.43
C PRO A 36 23.17 18.98 14.65
N ASP A 37 22.65 19.01 15.86
CA ASP A 37 21.40 18.38 16.25
C ASP A 37 20.29 19.08 15.45
N VAL A 38 20.15 18.68 14.19
CA VAL A 38 18.92 18.90 13.46
C VAL A 38 17.95 17.92 14.09
N ALA A 39 17.33 18.38 15.17
CA ALA A 39 16.15 17.74 15.73
C ALA A 39 15.28 17.32 14.53
N PRO A 40 14.86 16.05 14.44
CA PRO A 40 13.87 15.70 13.45
C PRO A 40 12.69 16.64 13.73
N THR A 41 12.45 17.58 12.82
CA THR A 41 11.16 18.25 12.71
C THR A 41 10.17 17.16 12.32
N HIS A 42 9.79 16.35 13.32
CA HIS A 42 8.45 15.82 13.41
C HIS A 42 7.56 17.05 13.35
N GLY A 43 7.06 17.33 12.15
CA GLY A 43 6.12 18.42 11.91
C GLY A 43 5.06 18.39 12.99
N LEU A 44 4.75 19.57 13.51
CA LEU A 44 3.72 19.88 14.49
C LEU A 44 2.35 19.24 14.14
N VAL A 45 2.20 17.95 14.43
CA VAL A 45 0.90 17.24 14.42
C VAL A 45 0.83 16.32 15.65
N GLY A 46 1.45 16.73 16.76
CA GLY A 46 1.39 16.01 18.04
C GLY A 46 0.09 16.24 18.83
N GLY A 47 -1.00 16.67 18.18
CA GLY A 47 -2.25 17.01 18.86
C GLY A 47 -3.47 17.24 17.96
N LEU A 48 -3.42 16.89 16.67
CA LEU A 48 -4.62 16.79 15.85
C LEU A 48 -5.15 15.36 15.98
N VAL A 49 -6.16 15.20 16.84
CA VAL A 49 -7.15 14.11 16.77
C VAL A 49 -7.38 13.68 15.32
N ASP A 50 -7.20 12.39 14.99
CA ASP A 50 -7.54 11.68 13.73
C ASP A 50 -8.39 12.50 12.73
N ALA A 51 -7.79 13.54 12.15
CA ALA A 51 -8.55 14.53 11.41
C ALA A 51 -8.56 14.05 9.98
N LEU A 52 -9.70 13.48 9.58
CA LEU A 52 -9.94 13.07 8.21
C LEU A 52 -9.62 14.23 7.25
N VAL A 53 -8.79 13.94 6.24
CA VAL A 53 -8.31 14.95 5.29
C VAL A 53 -9.19 14.89 4.03
N PRO A 54 -9.94 15.96 3.70
CA PRO A 54 -10.75 16.00 2.49
C PRO A 54 -9.84 16.14 1.26
N MET A 55 -9.90 15.16 0.36
CA MET A 55 -9.09 15.10 -0.85
C MET A 55 -9.96 14.83 -2.08
N LYS A 56 -9.58 15.42 -3.21
CA LYS A 56 -10.18 15.10 -4.51
C LYS A 56 -9.54 13.84 -5.07
N ALA A 57 -10.36 12.93 -5.58
CA ALA A 57 -9.90 11.75 -6.29
C ALA A 57 -9.24 12.12 -7.62
N LEU A 58 -8.24 11.34 -8.00
CA LEU A 58 -7.88 11.18 -9.39
C LEU A 58 -9.06 10.50 -10.10
N THR A 59 -9.41 10.96 -11.29
CA THR A 59 -10.57 10.45 -12.04
C THR A 59 -10.11 9.85 -13.36
N ARG A 60 -10.74 8.75 -13.75
CA ARG A 60 -10.64 8.16 -15.09
C ARG A 60 -11.49 8.93 -16.09
N ASP A 61 -11.13 8.87 -17.35
CA ASP A 61 -11.90 9.53 -18.42
C ASP A 61 -13.23 8.81 -18.62
N VAL A 62 -13.18 7.47 -18.58
CA VAL A 62 -14.32 6.57 -18.68
C VAL A 62 -14.67 5.98 -17.31
N ALA A 63 -15.95 6.06 -16.94
CA ALA A 63 -16.45 5.46 -15.71
C ALA A 63 -16.44 3.92 -15.80
N LEU A 64 -16.01 3.26 -14.73
CA LEU A 64 -16.00 1.80 -14.64
C LEU A 64 -17.19 1.28 -13.84
N ARG A 65 -17.64 0.07 -14.19
CA ARG A 65 -18.47 -0.75 -13.30
C ARG A 65 -17.58 -1.38 -12.22
N PRO A 66 -18.13 -1.88 -11.10
CA PRO A 66 -17.31 -2.61 -10.13
C PRO A 66 -16.64 -3.82 -10.77
N ILE A 67 -15.33 -3.98 -10.54
CA ILE A 67 -14.54 -5.12 -11.01
C ILE A 67 -13.87 -5.74 -9.80
N THR A 68 -14.08 -7.04 -9.59
CA THR A 68 -13.49 -7.77 -8.47
C THR A 68 -12.55 -8.85 -9.00
N ARG A 69 -11.34 -8.91 -8.43
CA ARG A 69 -10.37 -9.98 -8.66
C ARG A 69 -9.90 -10.54 -7.33
N SER A 70 -9.71 -11.85 -7.28
CA SER A 70 -9.12 -12.53 -6.12
C SER A 70 -7.84 -13.24 -6.51
N PHE A 71 -6.88 -13.26 -5.60
CA PHE A 71 -5.59 -13.91 -5.80
C PHE A 71 -5.12 -14.56 -4.50
N THR A 72 -4.78 -15.84 -4.55
CA THR A 72 -4.15 -16.54 -3.43
C THR A 72 -2.66 -16.61 -3.66
N PHE A 73 -1.90 -16.05 -2.72
CA PHE A 73 -0.44 -16.08 -2.77
C PHE A 73 0.14 -16.80 -1.57
N THR A 74 1.39 -17.22 -1.69
CA THR A 74 2.15 -17.87 -0.63
C THR A 74 3.29 -16.99 -0.15
N ARG A 75 4.15 -17.50 0.73
CA ARG A 75 5.38 -16.79 1.14
C ARG A 75 6.32 -16.43 -0.01
N SER A 76 6.18 -17.02 -1.19
CA SER A 76 6.92 -16.59 -2.38
C SER A 76 6.59 -15.16 -2.84
N GLY A 77 5.49 -14.58 -2.36
CA GLY A 77 4.93 -13.36 -2.90
C GLY A 77 4.08 -13.63 -4.15
N GLY A 78 3.86 -12.62 -4.95
CA GLY A 78 3.06 -12.71 -6.16
C GLY A 78 2.62 -11.35 -6.69
N ARG A 79 1.59 -11.35 -7.53
CA ARG A 79 1.04 -10.13 -8.12
C ARG A 79 -0.45 -10.30 -8.38
N ILE A 80 -1.21 -9.23 -8.15
CA ILE A 80 -2.57 -9.08 -8.66
C ILE A 80 -2.63 -7.86 -9.58
N GLU A 81 -3.33 -8.00 -10.70
CA GLU A 81 -3.51 -6.94 -11.71
C GLU A 81 -5.01 -6.81 -12.05
N ILE A 82 -5.46 -5.58 -12.28
CA ILE A 82 -6.77 -5.26 -12.87
C ILE A 82 -6.50 -4.28 -14.02
N PRO A 83 -6.12 -4.79 -15.20
CA PRO A 83 -5.72 -3.96 -16.34
C PRO A 83 -6.80 -2.95 -16.74
N GLU A 84 -8.07 -3.32 -16.64
CA GLU A 84 -9.21 -2.46 -16.97
C GLU A 84 -9.27 -1.19 -16.11
N ALA A 85 -8.63 -1.19 -14.94
CA ALA A 85 -8.55 -0.07 -14.02
C ALA A 85 -7.15 0.54 -13.91
N GLY A 86 -6.16 0.00 -14.64
CA GLY A 86 -4.75 0.40 -14.53
C GLY A 86 -4.09 -0.02 -13.20
N LEU A 87 -4.70 -0.92 -12.44
CA LEU A 87 -4.18 -1.33 -11.13
C LEU A 87 -3.20 -2.49 -11.25
N ARG A 88 -2.08 -2.38 -10.55
CA ARG A 88 -1.19 -3.50 -10.23
C ARG A 88 -0.73 -3.43 -8.79
N VAL A 89 -0.66 -4.58 -8.12
CA VAL A 89 -0.06 -4.70 -6.78
C VAL A 89 0.96 -5.83 -6.78
N ASP A 90 2.21 -5.47 -6.52
CA ASP A 90 3.31 -6.42 -6.36
C ASP A 90 3.46 -6.79 -4.88
N ILE A 91 3.48 -8.09 -4.61
CA ILE A 91 3.57 -8.66 -3.27
C ILE A 91 4.96 -9.28 -3.12
N PRO A 92 5.84 -8.72 -2.28
CA PRO A 92 7.18 -9.27 -2.11
C PRO A 92 7.14 -10.62 -1.39
N SER A 93 8.23 -11.37 -1.51
CA SER A 93 8.43 -12.60 -0.73
C SER A 93 8.43 -12.29 0.77
N ASP A 94 7.84 -13.20 1.55
CA ASP A 94 7.66 -13.09 3.00
C ASP A 94 6.85 -11.85 3.46
N ALA A 95 6.00 -11.30 2.60
CA ALA A 95 5.07 -10.22 2.98
C ALA A 95 4.06 -10.64 4.05
N ILE A 96 3.71 -11.93 4.12
CA ILE A 96 2.76 -12.48 5.09
C ILE A 96 3.44 -13.39 6.13
N PRO A 97 2.89 -13.45 7.36
CA PRO A 97 3.37 -14.38 8.38
C PRO A 97 2.94 -15.83 8.15
N THR A 98 1.80 -16.03 7.46
CA THR A 98 1.19 -17.34 7.20
C THR A 98 1.74 -17.98 5.92
N ASN A 99 1.40 -19.26 5.69
CA ASN A 99 1.83 -19.98 4.50
C ASN A 99 1.16 -19.49 3.21
N SER A 100 -0.09 -19.05 3.31
CA SER A 100 -0.85 -18.47 2.22
C SER A 100 -1.86 -17.44 2.71
N LEU A 101 -2.30 -16.57 1.81
CA LEU A 101 -3.36 -15.60 2.00
C LEU A 101 -4.11 -15.40 0.67
N THR A 102 -5.44 -15.42 0.73
CA THR A 102 -6.29 -14.99 -0.38
C THR A 102 -6.66 -13.53 -0.19
N ILE A 103 -6.44 -12.74 -1.23
CA ILE A 103 -6.79 -11.32 -1.27
C ILE A 103 -7.88 -11.12 -2.30
N THR A 104 -8.75 -10.17 -2.04
CA THR A 104 -9.76 -9.73 -3.00
C THR A 104 -9.64 -8.23 -3.16
N VAL A 105 -9.52 -7.77 -4.41
CA VAL A 105 -9.46 -6.35 -4.74
C VAL A 105 -10.66 -6.01 -5.58
N THR A 106 -11.40 -5.00 -5.15
CA THR A 106 -12.57 -4.48 -5.87
C THR A 106 -12.32 -3.05 -6.31
N VAL A 107 -12.38 -2.80 -7.61
CA VAL A 107 -12.43 -1.45 -8.17
C VAL A 107 -13.80 -0.85 -7.84
N LEU A 108 -13.81 0.32 -7.23
CA LEU A 108 -15.06 1.01 -6.93
C LEU A 108 -15.68 1.60 -8.21
N PRO A 109 -17.02 1.62 -8.32
CA PRO A 109 -17.69 2.13 -9.53
C PRO A 109 -17.48 3.62 -9.73
N GLY A 110 -17.63 4.08 -10.97
CA GLY A 110 -17.53 5.48 -11.35
C GLY A 110 -16.17 5.85 -11.93
N LYS A 111 -15.83 7.14 -11.86
CA LYS A 111 -14.57 7.65 -12.41
C LYS A 111 -13.44 7.65 -11.39
N SER A 112 -13.73 7.74 -10.10
CA SER A 112 -12.70 7.83 -9.06
C SER A 112 -11.75 6.63 -9.06
N VAL A 113 -10.45 6.90 -9.00
CA VAL A 113 -9.40 5.89 -8.84
C VAL A 113 -9.36 5.45 -7.37
N ALA A 114 -10.26 4.53 -7.03
CA ALA A 114 -10.41 3.99 -5.67
C ALA A 114 -10.67 2.47 -5.69
N TYR A 115 -10.15 1.80 -4.67
CA TYR A 115 -10.08 0.35 -4.56
C TYR A 115 -10.37 -0.09 -3.14
N ASP A 116 -11.02 -1.25 -3.02
CA ASP A 116 -11.33 -1.91 -1.75
C ASP A 116 -10.56 -3.24 -1.67
N PHE A 117 -9.65 -3.37 -0.70
CA PHE A 117 -8.79 -4.54 -0.51
C PHE A 117 -9.25 -5.36 0.69
N GLN A 118 -9.57 -6.64 0.47
CA GLN A 118 -9.97 -7.59 1.48
C GLN A 118 -8.95 -8.74 1.66
N PRO A 119 -8.85 -9.33 2.87
CA PRO A 119 -9.62 -8.98 4.07
C PRO A 119 -9.08 -7.71 4.75
N HIS A 120 -9.99 -6.83 5.17
CA HIS A 120 -9.66 -5.58 5.86
C HIS A 120 -8.86 -5.85 7.15
N GLY A 121 -7.98 -4.93 7.50
CA GLY A 121 -7.14 -5.01 8.71
C GLY A 121 -5.97 -5.98 8.61
N THR A 122 -5.82 -6.71 7.50
CA THR A 122 -4.64 -7.56 7.27
C THR A 122 -3.39 -6.71 7.24
N ARG A 123 -2.38 -7.03 8.07
CA ARG A 123 -1.10 -6.32 8.12
C ARG A 123 0.02 -7.14 7.49
N PHE A 124 0.92 -6.48 6.76
CA PHE A 124 2.04 -7.13 6.09
C PHE A 124 3.37 -6.91 6.83
N ARG A 125 4.23 -7.94 6.80
CA ARG A 125 5.62 -7.86 7.30
C ARG A 125 6.51 -7.00 6.41
N LYS A 126 6.20 -6.93 5.12
CA LYS A 126 6.84 -6.07 4.13
C LYS A 126 5.75 -5.33 3.37
N PRO A 127 5.94 -4.04 3.03
CA PRO A 127 4.96 -3.32 2.26
C PRO A 127 4.72 -3.97 0.90
N LEU A 128 3.47 -3.92 0.45
CA LEU A 128 3.12 -4.22 -0.94
C LEU A 128 3.36 -2.97 -1.79
N GLU A 129 3.80 -3.13 -3.04
CA GLU A 129 3.94 -1.99 -3.95
C GLU A 129 2.66 -1.84 -4.77
N PHE A 130 1.91 -0.77 -4.48
CA PHE A 130 0.76 -0.37 -5.28
C PHE A 130 1.24 0.42 -6.49
N ARG A 131 0.63 0.15 -7.65
CA ARG A 131 0.88 0.85 -8.90
C ARG A 131 -0.41 1.17 -9.61
N GLN A 132 -0.52 2.41 -10.06
CA GLN A 132 -1.62 2.91 -10.87
C GLN A 132 -1.06 3.45 -12.18
N ASP A 133 -1.55 2.90 -13.29
CA ASP A 133 -1.39 3.52 -14.60
C ASP A 133 -2.19 4.82 -14.68
N LEU A 134 -1.55 5.88 -15.13
CA LEU A 134 -2.10 7.23 -15.21
C LEU A 134 -2.63 7.54 -16.61
N GLU A 135 -2.38 6.70 -17.60
CA GLU A 135 -3.02 6.81 -18.92
C GLU A 135 -4.54 6.71 -18.79
N GLY A 136 -5.27 7.56 -19.50
CA GLY A 136 -6.74 7.60 -19.44
C GLY A 136 -7.30 8.14 -18.12
N THR A 137 -6.53 9.00 -17.43
CA THR A 137 -6.95 9.69 -16.21
C THR A 137 -6.79 11.21 -16.35
N SER A 138 -7.43 11.96 -15.46
CA SER A 138 -7.32 13.42 -15.43
C SER A 138 -5.91 13.96 -15.17
N TRP A 139 -4.96 13.09 -14.79
CA TRP A 139 -3.54 13.44 -14.74
C TRP A 139 -2.91 13.57 -16.13
N ASP A 140 -3.37 12.76 -17.10
CA ASP A 140 -2.87 12.76 -18.48
C ASP A 140 -3.51 13.90 -19.29
N ASP A 141 -4.82 14.12 -19.10
CA ASP A 141 -5.62 15.10 -19.86
C ASP A 141 -5.32 16.57 -19.55
N SER A 142 -4.99 16.89 -18.29
CA SER A 142 -5.12 18.27 -17.81
C SER A 142 -3.96 19.19 -18.18
N GLY A 143 -2.86 18.66 -18.76
CA GLY A 143 -1.58 19.38 -18.91
C GLY A 143 -0.94 19.81 -17.57
N PHE A 144 -1.69 19.69 -16.47
CA PHE A 144 -1.33 20.04 -15.11
C PHE A 144 -0.91 18.76 -14.38
N LYS A 145 0.39 18.57 -14.25
CA LYS A 145 0.98 17.48 -13.46
C LYS A 145 1.01 17.86 -11.98
N GLY A 146 -0.17 18.06 -11.41
CA GLY A 146 -0.33 18.33 -9.98
C GLY A 146 0.24 17.22 -9.11
N THR A 147 0.42 17.51 -7.82
CA THR A 147 0.90 16.52 -6.85
C THR A 147 -0.16 15.45 -6.61
N LEU A 148 0.16 14.21 -6.96
CA LEU A 148 -0.65 13.05 -6.59
C LEU A 148 -0.28 12.57 -5.19
N ASN A 149 -1.27 12.08 -4.43
CA ASN A 149 -1.03 11.37 -3.18
C ASN A 149 -1.83 10.07 -3.14
N GLY A 150 -1.25 9.03 -2.54
CA GLY A 150 -1.99 7.84 -2.15
C GLY A 150 -2.83 8.17 -0.93
N GLY A 151 -4.02 7.61 -0.84
CA GLY A 151 -4.95 7.87 0.24
C GLY A 151 -5.48 6.58 0.83
N TYR A 152 -5.45 6.46 2.15
CA TYR A 152 -6.14 5.39 2.86
C TYR A 152 -7.51 5.90 3.36
N PHE A 153 -8.54 5.09 3.15
CA PHE A 153 -9.84 5.25 3.77
C PHE A 153 -10.24 3.92 4.41
N LYS A 154 -10.77 3.98 5.62
CA LYS A 154 -11.22 2.84 6.40
C LYS A 154 -12.41 2.11 5.76
N ASP A 155 -13.39 2.86 5.26
CA ASP A 155 -14.59 2.29 4.64
C ASP A 155 -15.27 3.25 3.64
N LYS A 156 -16.28 2.72 2.92
CA LYS A 156 -16.94 3.44 1.82
C LYS A 156 -17.73 4.67 2.27
N SER A 157 -18.07 4.80 3.56
CA SER A 157 -18.77 5.99 4.07
C SER A 157 -17.91 7.25 4.01
N GLN A 158 -16.59 7.10 3.92
CA GLN A 158 -15.64 8.20 3.74
C GLN A 158 -15.49 8.64 2.28
N LEU A 159 -16.19 7.99 1.35
CA LEU A 159 -16.12 8.30 -0.08
C LEU A 159 -17.43 8.89 -0.58
N ASN A 160 -17.36 10.11 -1.10
CA ASN A 160 -18.37 10.64 -1.99
C ASN A 160 -17.92 10.40 -3.44
N LEU A 161 -18.29 9.22 -3.97
CA LEU A 161 -17.94 8.83 -5.35
C LEU A 161 -18.66 9.66 -6.43
N LEU A 162 -19.78 10.31 -6.08
CA LEU A 162 -20.51 11.19 -7.00
C LEU A 162 -19.70 12.46 -7.28
N ASN A 163 -19.15 13.07 -6.23
CA ASN A 163 -18.38 14.30 -6.34
C ASN A 163 -16.86 14.07 -6.45
N GLY A 164 -16.42 12.82 -6.36
CA GLY A 164 -15.01 12.46 -6.38
C GLY A 164 -14.24 13.02 -5.18
N VAL A 165 -14.87 13.12 -4.01
CA VAL A 165 -14.23 13.59 -2.77
C VAL A 165 -14.14 12.43 -1.78
N ALA A 166 -13.04 12.38 -1.03
CA ALA A 166 -12.84 11.40 0.02
C ALA A 166 -12.30 12.05 1.30
N LEU A 167 -12.67 11.46 2.44
CA LEU A 167 -12.16 11.76 3.76
C LEU A 167 -11.12 10.71 4.14
N LEU A 168 -9.83 11.06 4.01
CA LEU A 168 -8.74 10.10 4.17
C LEU A 168 -8.14 10.14 5.57
N ASP A 169 -7.89 8.97 6.17
CA ASP A 169 -7.22 8.89 7.47
C ASP A 169 -5.69 8.98 7.33
N GLU A 170 -5.13 8.57 6.19
CA GLU A 170 -3.68 8.62 5.93
C GLU A 170 -3.37 9.00 4.48
N LEU A 171 -2.28 9.75 4.29
CA LEU A 171 -1.76 10.15 2.98
C LEU A 171 -0.36 9.60 2.76
N PHE A 172 -0.12 9.07 1.57
CA PHE A 172 1.16 8.52 1.16
C PHE A 172 1.75 9.36 0.03
N PRO A 173 3.06 9.68 0.08
CA PRO A 173 3.73 10.27 -1.07
C PRO A 173 3.72 9.29 -2.23
N ILE A 174 3.37 9.77 -3.42
CA ILE A 174 3.44 8.99 -4.65
C ILE A 174 4.75 9.28 -5.37
N LEU A 175 5.44 8.22 -5.78
CA LEU A 175 6.49 8.28 -6.78
C LEU A 175 5.86 8.12 -8.16
N ILE A 176 6.01 9.13 -9.02
CA ILE A 176 5.58 9.04 -10.42
C ILE A 176 6.79 8.65 -11.27
N LYS A 177 6.65 7.58 -12.06
CA LYS A 177 7.65 7.18 -13.06
C LYS A 177 6.97 6.95 -14.39
N THR A 178 7.33 7.75 -15.40
CA THR A 178 6.70 7.71 -16.72
C THR A 178 5.20 8.05 -16.62
N HIS A 179 4.31 7.06 -16.72
CA HIS A 179 2.86 7.19 -16.56
C HIS A 179 2.34 6.31 -15.40
N GLU A 180 3.18 5.98 -14.42
CA GLU A 180 2.79 5.10 -13.33
C GLU A 180 3.00 5.80 -11.98
N ALA A 181 1.93 5.88 -11.19
CA ALA A 181 1.96 6.32 -9.80
C ALA A 181 2.20 5.12 -8.87
N ARG A 182 3.15 5.25 -7.93
CA ARG A 182 3.52 4.18 -7.01
C ARG A 182 3.55 4.65 -5.56
N PHE A 183 3.07 3.79 -4.66
CA PHE A 183 3.25 3.94 -3.22
C PHE A 183 3.19 2.59 -2.51
N ASN A 184 3.59 2.57 -1.24
CA ASN A 184 3.65 1.36 -0.44
C ASN A 184 2.38 1.19 0.41
N ILE A 185 1.88 -0.04 0.50
CA ILE A 185 0.72 -0.43 1.32
C ILE A 185 1.18 -1.36 2.44
N HIS A 186 0.88 -1.00 3.69
CA HIS A 186 1.28 -1.78 4.87
C HIS A 186 0.16 -2.64 5.45
N HIS A 187 -1.09 -2.38 5.07
CA HIS A 187 -2.25 -3.14 5.52
C HIS A 187 -3.37 -3.11 4.48
N PHE A 188 -4.39 -3.95 4.61
CA PHE A 188 -5.54 -3.94 3.71
C PHE A 188 -6.71 -3.13 4.25
N SER A 189 -7.29 -2.32 3.38
CA SER A 189 -8.48 -1.49 3.59
C SER A 189 -8.85 -0.85 2.23
N GLY A 190 -9.42 0.34 2.25
CA GLY A 190 -9.62 1.18 1.08
C GLY A 190 -8.40 2.00 0.70
N TYR A 191 -8.08 2.05 -0.60
CA TYR A 191 -7.05 2.92 -1.15
C TYR A 191 -7.54 3.72 -2.34
N MET A 192 -7.11 4.96 -2.44
CA MET A 192 -7.36 5.82 -3.61
C MET A 192 -6.12 6.58 -4.04
N VAL A 193 -6.12 7.03 -5.29
CA VAL A 193 -5.19 8.05 -5.77
C VAL A 193 -5.91 9.39 -5.74
N SER A 194 -5.30 10.40 -5.14
CA SER A 194 -5.84 11.75 -5.02
C SER A 194 -5.07 12.74 -5.90
N SER A 195 -5.79 13.74 -6.43
CA SER A 195 -5.28 14.80 -7.30
C SER A 195 -5.07 16.14 -6.59
N GLY A 196 -5.40 16.22 -5.30
CA GLY A 196 -5.21 17.43 -4.49
C GLY A 196 -6.18 17.52 -3.31
N ARG A 197 -6.06 18.61 -2.53
CA ARG A 197 -6.96 18.91 -1.42
C ARG A 197 -8.34 19.35 -1.94
N SER A 198 -9.38 18.95 -1.22
CA SER A 198 -10.72 19.52 -1.38
C SER A 198 -11.01 20.47 -0.23
N SER A 199 -11.89 21.45 -0.45
CA SER A 199 -12.48 22.18 0.67
C SER A 199 -13.40 21.24 1.44
N ARG A 200 -13.46 21.38 2.77
CA ARG A 200 -14.40 20.61 3.60
C ARG A 200 -15.85 20.86 3.19
N ALA A 201 -16.19 22.09 2.79
CA ALA A 201 -17.51 22.45 2.28
C ALA A 201 -17.96 21.59 1.10
N ALA A 202 -17.05 21.21 0.19
CA ALA A 202 -17.39 20.36 -0.94
C ALA A 202 -17.75 18.90 -0.57
N TYR A 203 -17.52 18.49 0.68
CA TYR A 203 -18.00 17.22 1.21
C TYR A 203 -19.40 17.35 1.85
N ASP A 204 -19.67 18.46 2.52
CA ASP A 204 -20.87 18.65 3.34
C ASP A 204 -22.10 19.12 2.53
N GLU A 205 -21.93 19.64 1.31
CA GLU A 205 -23.03 20.23 0.51
C GLU A 205 -24.13 19.25 0.06
N ASP A 206 -23.93 17.92 0.18
CA ASP A 206 -24.91 16.90 -0.23
C ASP A 206 -25.42 16.02 0.93
N ALA A 207 -25.21 16.42 2.19
CA ALA A 207 -25.69 15.67 3.36
C ALA A 207 -27.16 15.93 3.73
N PHE A 208 -27.95 16.57 2.84
CA PHE A 208 -29.36 16.94 3.07
C PHE A 208 -30.31 16.34 2.03
#